data_AF-E7QWJ2-F1
#
_entry.id   AF-E7QWJ2-F1
#
_cell.length_a   1.000
_cell.length_b   1.000
_cell.length_c   1.000
_cell.angle_alpha   90.00
_cell.angle_beta   90.00
_cell.angle_gamma   90.00
#
_symmetry.space_group_name_H-M   'P 1'
#
loop_
_entity.id
_entity.type
_entity.pdbx_description
1 polymer ?
#
loop_
_entity_poly.entity_id
_entity_poly.type
_entity_poly.pdbx_seq_one_letter_code
_entity_poly.pdbx_strand_id
1 'polypeptide(L)' 'MDALGEKIIQADALLWHISNVGVGIAVFVATLLYSPPGTNSLDVIVTHLDLFYLLISLSLVYTCWTGIDLWKWFSDSNHQ' A
#
# COMPACT_ATOMS: atom_id res chain seq x y z
N MET A 1 -8.46 17.01 26.68
CA MET A 1 -7.35 17.11 25.71
C MET A 1 -7.53 18.42 24.97
N ASP A 2 -6.46 19.19 24.78
CA ASP A 2 -6.54 20.45 24.04
C ASP A 2 -6.86 20.19 22.57
N ALA A 3 -7.74 20.99 21.97
CA ALA A 3 -8.18 20.83 20.58
C ALA A 3 -7.01 20.80 19.56
N LEU A 4 -5.87 21.40 19.92
CA LEU A 4 -4.62 21.34 19.14
C LEU A 4 -3.97 19.94 19.18
N GLY A 5 -3.97 19.28 20.33
CA GLY A 5 -3.41 17.94 20.48
C GLY A 5 -4.19 16.89 19.70
N GLU A 6 -5.52 17.01 19.68
CA GLU A 6 -6.39 16.13 18.90
C GLU A 6 -6.16 16.25 17.39
N LYS A 7 -6.01 17.49 16.88
CA LYS A 7 -5.70 17.73 15.46
C LYS A 7 -4.33 17.20 15.03
N ILE A 8 -3.33 17.26 15.91
CA ILE A 8 -2.00 16.71 15.63
C ILE A 8 -2.06 15.18 15.50
N ILE A 9 -2.80 14.50 16.38
CA ILE A 9 -2.99 13.05 16.33
C ILE A 9 -3.72 12.64 15.04
N GLN A 10 -4.73 13.40 14.62
CA GLN A 10 -5.42 13.16 13.35
C GLN A 10 -4.50 13.36 12.14
N ALA A 11 -3.64 14.38 12.14
CA ALA A 11 -2.69 14.63 11.07
C ALA A 11 -1.62 13.52 10.97
N ASP A 12 -1.13 13.02 12.10
CA ASP A 12 -0.18 11.90 12.16
C ASP A 12 -0.80 10.61 11.60
N ALA A 13 -2.04 10.29 12.00
CA ALA A 13 -2.78 9.16 11.46
C ALA A 13 -2.98 9.26 9.94
N LEU A 14 -3.36 10.44 9.44
CA LEU A 14 -3.49 10.67 7.99
C LEU A 14 -2.16 10.46 7.25
N LEU A 15 -1.05 10.97 7.79
CA LEU A 15 0.28 10.78 7.21
C LEU A 15 0.67 9.30 7.17
N TRP A 16 0.34 8.54 8.21
CA TRP A 16 0.56 7.10 8.25
C TRP A 16 -0.19 6.36 7.14
N HIS A 17 -1.48 6.63 6.97
CA HIS A 17 -2.30 5.99 5.95
C HIS A 17 -1.85 6.36 4.53
N ILE A 18 -1.56 7.64 4.26
CA ILE A 18 -1.07 8.09 2.95
C ILE A 18 0.28 7.47 2.62
N SER A 19 1.19 7.39 3.61
CA SER A 19 2.50 6.75 3.43
C SER A 19 2.35 5.29 3.03
N ASN A 20 1.45 4.54 3.67
CA ASN A 20 1.21 3.14 3.33
C ASN A 20 0.62 2.94 1.93
N VAL A 21 -0.35 3.78 1.53
CA VAL A 21 -0.87 3.77 0.15
C VAL A 21 0.25 4.08 -0.85
N GLY A 22 1.07 5.10 -0.54
CA GLY A 22 2.20 5.51 -1.37
C GLY A 22 3.24 4.42 -1.56
N VAL A 23 3.57 3.66 -0.51
CA VAL A 23 4.47 2.50 -0.61
C VAL A 23 3.91 1.45 -1.56
N GLY A 24 2.62 1.15 -1.49
CA GLY A 24 1.96 0.22 -2.42
C GLY A 24 2.14 0.65 -3.88
N ILE A 25 1.81 1.92 -4.19
CA ILE A 25 1.96 2.50 -5.53
C ILE A 25 3.42 2.52 -5.99
N ALA A 26 4.35 2.89 -5.11
CA ALA A 26 5.77 2.94 -5.44
C ALA A 26 6.31 1.56 -5.82
N VAL A 27 5.95 0.52 -5.07
CA VAL A 27 6.30 -0.87 -5.39
C VAL A 27 5.67 -1.31 -6.71
N PHE A 28 4.42 -0.93 -6.98
CA PHE A 28 3.76 -1.23 -8.26
C PHE A 28 4.54 -0.64 -9.44
N VAL A 29 4.82 0.67 -9.38
CA VAL A 29 5.49 1.42 -10.44
C VAL A 29 6.93 0.94 -10.61
N ALA A 30 7.66 0.72 -9.51
CA ALA A 30 9.02 0.19 -9.56
C ALA A 30 9.06 -1.21 -10.20
N THR A 31 8.09 -2.07 -9.89
CA THR A 31 7.97 -3.40 -10.49
C THR A 31 7.73 -3.31 -12.00
N LEU A 32 6.85 -2.40 -12.45
CA LEU A 32 6.60 -2.17 -13.87
C LEU A 32 7.82 -1.63 -14.63
N LEU A 33 8.58 -0.71 -14.01
CA LEU A 33 9.70 -0.03 -14.68
C LEU A 33 10.99 -0.85 -14.67
N TYR A 34 11.25 -1.61 -13.61
CA TYR A 34 12.57 -2.18 -13.35
C TYR A 34 12.61 -3.71 -13.28
N SER A 35 11.47 -4.39 -13.21
CA SER A 35 11.44 -5.86 -13.16
C SER A 35 10.48 -6.44 -14.20
N PRO A 36 10.70 -6.22 -15.51
CA PRO A 36 9.81 -6.76 -16.55
C PRO A 36 9.66 -8.29 -16.43
N PRO A 37 8.54 -8.86 -16.92
CA PRO A 37 8.24 -10.28 -16.79
C PRO A 37 9.39 -11.14 -17.36
N GLY A 38 9.78 -12.16 -16.61
CA GLY A 38 10.89 -13.06 -16.93
C GLY A 38 12.25 -12.65 -16.37
N THR A 39 12.38 -11.46 -15.75
CA THR A 39 13.67 -10.99 -15.19
C THR A 39 14.04 -11.69 -13.90
N ASN A 40 13.06 -11.93 -13.02
CA ASN A 40 13.24 -12.57 -11.72
C ASN A 40 12.27 -13.74 -11.63
N SER A 41 12.72 -14.93 -12.04
CA SER A 41 11.96 -16.17 -11.88
C SER A 41 12.48 -16.96 -10.68
N LEU A 42 11.58 -17.35 -9.79
CA LEU A 42 11.86 -18.33 -8.76
C LEU A 42 11.39 -19.68 -9.26
N ASP A 43 12.32 -20.63 -9.28
CA ASP A 43 12.01 -22.00 -9.61
C ASP A 43 11.61 -22.74 -8.33
N VAL A 44 10.31 -23.01 -8.18
CA VAL A 44 9.77 -23.70 -7.01
C VAL A 44 9.35 -25.09 -7.43
N ILE A 45 10.31 -26.03 -7.39
CA ILE A 45 10.18 -27.50 -7.53
C ILE A 45 9.59 -27.98 -8.87
N VAL A 46 8.37 -27.57 -9.22
CA VAL A 46 7.65 -27.92 -10.48
C VAL A 46 7.07 -26.68 -11.17
N THR A 47 7.07 -25.51 -10.52
CA THR A 47 6.45 -24.29 -11.03
C THR A 47 7.45 -23.15 -11.12
N HIS A 48 7.57 -22.57 -12.32
CA HIS A 48 8.19 -21.28 -12.52
C HIS A 48 7.23 -20.17 -12.07
N LEU A 49 7.54 -19.52 -10.96
CA LEU A 49 6.82 -18.34 -10.49
C LEU A 49 7.65 -17.10 -10.83
N ASP A 50 7.11 -16.26 -11.69
CA ASP A 50 7.71 -14.97 -11.99
C ASP A 50 7.31 -13.97 -10.90
N LEU A 51 8.33 -13.44 -10.23
CA LEU A 51 8.19 -12.52 -9.11
C LEU A 51 7.42 -11.26 -9.50
N PHE A 52 7.45 -10.89 -10.79
CA PHE A 52 6.69 -9.78 -11.35
C PHE A 52 5.19 -9.88 -11.07
N TYR A 53 4.58 -11.03 -11.35
CA TYR A 53 3.14 -11.23 -11.16
C TYR A 53 2.76 -11.27 -9.67
N LEU A 54 3.63 -11.80 -8.82
CA LEU A 54 3.44 -11.81 -7.38
C LEU A 54 3.52 -10.39 -6.80
N LEU A 55 4.56 -9.63 -7.17
CA LEU A 55 4.77 -8.25 -6.70
C LEU A 55 3.65 -7.31 -7.14
N ILE A 56 3.21 -7.39 -8.40
CA ILE A 56 2.08 -6.61 -8.90
C ILE A 56 0.80 -6.94 -8.15
N SER A 57 0.47 -8.23 -8.03
CA SER A 57 -0.77 -8.64 -7.38
C SER A 57 -0.78 -8.24 -5.91
N LEU A 58 0.33 -8.44 -5.20
CA LEU A 58 0.48 -8.08 -3.79
C LEU A 58 0.41 -6.56 -3.58
N SER A 59 1.10 -5.79 -4.43
CA SER A 59 1.09 -4.33 -4.37
C SER A 59 -0.30 -3.76 -4.64
N LEU A 60 -1.03 -4.31 -5.60
CA LEU A 60 -2.38 -3.85 -5.93
C LEU A 60 -3.36 -4.15 -4.79
N VAL A 61 -3.31 -5.37 -4.23
CA VAL A 61 -4.10 -5.72 -3.04
C VAL A 61 -3.74 -4.85 -1.84
N TYR A 62 -2.45 -4.61 -1.60
CA TYR A 62 -1.98 -3.77 -0.50
C TYR A 62 -2.42 -2.31 -0.64
N THR A 63 -2.34 -1.76 -1.85
CA THR A 63 -2.80 -0.39 -2.15
C THR A 63 -4.32 -0.25 -1.97
N CYS A 64 -5.09 -1.23 -2.47
CA CYS A 64 -6.54 -1.23 -2.29
C CYS A 64 -6.94 -1.36 -0.82
N TRP A 65 -6.28 -2.25 -0.07
CA TRP A 65 -6.53 -2.44 1.36
C TRP A 65 -6.24 -1.15 2.15
N THR A 66 -5.07 -0.56 1.95
CA THR A 66 -4.65 0.68 2.63
C THR A 66 -5.51 1.88 2.25
N GLY A 67 -6.01 1.93 1.01
CA GLY A 67 -6.99 2.93 0.58
C GLY A 67 -8.36 2.77 1.25
N ILE A 68 -8.84 1.54 1.41
CA ILE A 68 -10.09 1.25 2.15
C ILE A 68 -9.93 1.61 3.63
N ASP A 69 -8.77 1.31 4.21
CA ASP A 69 -8.43 1.61 5.60
C ASP A 69 -8.40 3.14 5.85
N LEU A 70 -7.75 3.90 4.95
CA LEU A 70 -7.79 5.36 4.95
C LEU A 70 -9.22 5.91 4.85
N TRP A 71 -10.04 5.35 3.96
CA TRP A 71 -11.44 5.76 3.78
C TRP A 71 -12.26 5.52 5.04
N LYS A 72 -12.13 4.35 5.67
CA LYS A 72 -12.80 4.03 6.94
C LYS A 72 -12.40 4.98 8.04
N TRP A 73 -11.09 5.21 8.22
CA TRP A 73 -10.58 6.16 9.20
C TRP A 73 -11.13 7.58 8.97
N PHE A 74 -11.15 8.04 7.72
CA PHE A 74 -11.68 9.36 7.38
C PHE A 74 -13.20 9.47 7.61
N SER A 75 -13.95 8.41 7.29
CA SER A 75 -15.40 8.37 7.49
C SER A 75 -15.76 8.39 8.98
N ASP A 76 -15.06 7.60 9.81
CA ASP A 76 -15.28 7.57 11.25
C ASP A 76 -14.89 8.91 11.91
N SER A 77 -13.82 9.54 11.42
CA SER A 77 -13.36 10.85 11.92
C SER A 77 -14.31 12.01 11.58
N ASN A 78 -15.17 11.88 10.56
CA ASN A 78 -16.18 12.88 10.19
C ASN A 78 -17.54 12.69 10.88
N HIS A 79 -17.72 11.63 11.65
CA HIS A 79 -18.94 11.34 12.41
C HIS A 79 -18.82 11.61 13.91
N GLN A 80 -17.66 12.07 14.38
CA GLN A 80 -17.44 12.66 15.70
C GLN A 80 -17.48 14.19 15.65
#